data_AF-A0A955L1K4-F1
#
_entry.id   AF-A0A955L1K4-F1
#
_cell.length_a   1.000
_cell.length_b   1.000
_cell.length_c   1.000
_cell.angle_alpha   90.00
_cell.angle_beta   90.00
_cell.angle_gamma   90.00
#
_symmetry.space_group_name_H-M   'P 1'
#
loop_
_entity.id
_entity.type
_entity.pdbx_description
1 polymer ?
#
loop_
_entity_poly.entity_id
_entity_poly.type
_entity_poly.pdbx_seq_one_letter_code
_entity_poly.pdbx_strand_id
1 'polypeptide(L)'
;EQSKFGDGSNSGSGNVTTAVHNHYGPRKEISQTVGTFDTDGAVQELVIDFDGTVLGSAAYPLLAPKLPAGSIVEDVYLYVDEVFVLGGTTPAIEIGTEGSEVTNGFTITQAQAQAVGIKDVTSALSGTWTAGLAAETTVGIALSGTTPTTTTAGKARVVIRYVSV
;
A
#
# COMPACT_ATOMS: atom_id res chain seq x y z
N GLU A 1 -42.60 19.14 -39.20
CA GLU A 1 -42.95 17.88 -38.54
C GLU A 1 -42.66 18.04 -37.04
N GLN A 2 -43.66 17.85 -36.17
CA GLN A 2 -43.45 17.77 -34.72
C GLN A 2 -43.45 16.29 -34.33
N SER A 3 -42.43 15.87 -33.56
CA SER A 3 -42.33 14.52 -33.00
C SER A 3 -43.59 14.20 -32.18
N LYS A 4 -44.14 12.99 -32.38
CA LYS A 4 -45.28 12.44 -31.63
C LYS A 4 -44.99 12.27 -30.12
N PHE A 5 -43.74 12.41 -29.72
CA PHE A 5 -43.31 12.39 -28.33
C PHE A 5 -42.79 13.79 -28.00
N GLY A 6 -43.44 14.44 -27.03
CA GLY A 6 -43.34 15.88 -26.73
C GLY A 6 -41.93 16.42 -26.53
N ASP A 7 -41.83 17.75 -26.54
CA ASP A 7 -40.59 18.54 -26.66
C ASP A 7 -39.64 18.50 -25.45
N GLY A 8 -39.88 17.62 -24.48
CA GLY A 8 -39.01 17.45 -23.31
C GLY A 8 -38.88 18.70 -22.44
N SER A 9 -39.74 19.71 -22.62
CA SER A 9 -39.70 20.91 -21.80
C SER A 9 -40.27 20.61 -20.40
N ASN A 10 -39.50 20.94 -19.37
CA ASN A 10 -39.86 20.76 -17.95
C ASN A 10 -40.98 21.72 -17.48
N SER A 11 -41.74 22.28 -18.41
CA SER A 11 -42.88 23.15 -18.16
C SER A 11 -44.07 22.63 -18.97
N GLY A 12 -44.68 21.57 -18.46
CA GLY A 12 -46.05 21.14 -18.81
C GLY A 12 -46.34 20.99 -20.30
N SER A 13 -45.73 20.00 -20.95
CA SER A 13 -46.13 19.57 -22.30
C SER A 13 -46.53 18.09 -22.32
N GLY A 14 -47.82 17.83 -22.12
CA GLY A 14 -48.57 16.98 -23.06
C GLY A 14 -48.92 15.53 -22.73
N ASN A 15 -48.37 14.84 -21.72
CA ASN A 15 -48.81 13.43 -21.48
C ASN A 15 -48.74 12.90 -20.04
N VAL A 16 -48.45 13.76 -19.06
CA VAL A 16 -48.43 13.36 -17.64
C VAL A 16 -49.28 14.34 -16.86
N THR A 17 -50.55 14.00 -16.63
CA THR A 17 -51.54 14.83 -15.93
C THR A 17 -51.61 14.55 -14.43
N THR A 18 -50.86 13.56 -13.95
CA THR A 18 -50.73 13.24 -12.52
C THR A 18 -49.35 13.62 -12.04
N ALA A 19 -49.27 14.30 -10.89
CA ALA A 19 -48.00 14.63 -10.26
C ALA A 19 -47.18 13.35 -10.04
N VAL A 20 -46.11 13.15 -10.81
CA VAL A 20 -45.18 12.03 -10.61
C VAL A 20 -44.42 12.32 -9.35
N HIS A 21 -44.70 11.55 -8.30
CA HIS A 21 -43.97 11.62 -7.05
C HIS A 21 -42.68 10.84 -7.25
N ASN A 22 -41.60 11.54 -7.61
CA ASN A 22 -40.28 10.94 -7.62
C ASN A 22 -39.88 10.70 -6.16
N HIS A 23 -39.92 9.43 -5.73
CA HIS A 23 -39.49 9.02 -4.38
C HIS A 23 -37.98 9.19 -4.15
N TYR A 24 -37.23 9.43 -5.23
CA TYR A 24 -35.82 9.78 -5.19
C TYR A 24 -35.72 11.26 -5.54
N GLY A 25 -35.37 12.07 -4.54
CA GLY A 25 -35.10 13.50 -4.74
C GLY A 25 -34.04 13.73 -5.82
N PRO A 26 -33.93 14.97 -6.34
CA PRO A 26 -32.94 15.29 -7.37
C PRO A 26 -31.55 14.83 -6.91
N ARG A 27 -30.87 14.04 -7.75
CA ARG A 27 -29.47 13.70 -7.51
C ARG A 27 -28.70 15.01 -7.45
N LYS A 28 -28.33 15.44 -6.25
CA LYS A 28 -27.40 16.56 -6.06
C LYS A 28 -26.15 16.22 -6.87
N GLU A 29 -25.70 17.18 -7.67
CA GLU A 29 -24.44 17.06 -8.38
C GLU A 29 -23.31 16.75 -7.40
N ILE A 30 -22.36 15.96 -7.89
CA ILE A 30 -21.22 15.39 -7.18
C ILE A 30 -20.41 16.50 -6.51
N SER A 31 -20.71 16.79 -5.24
CA SER A 31 -19.85 17.64 -4.40
C SER A 31 -20.02 17.38 -2.90
N GLN A 32 -20.98 16.56 -2.48
CA GLN A 32 -21.17 16.20 -1.07
C GLN A 32 -21.72 14.79 -0.93
N THR A 33 -20.97 13.78 -1.39
CA THR A 33 -21.14 12.44 -0.83
C THR A 33 -20.52 12.46 0.56
N VAL A 34 -21.27 12.92 1.57
CA VAL A 34 -20.94 12.63 2.97
C VAL A 34 -21.56 11.25 3.26
N GLY A 35 -20.86 10.22 2.80
CA GLY A 35 -21.07 8.84 3.22
C GLY A 35 -19.76 8.37 3.82
N THR A 36 -19.80 7.79 5.03
CA THR A 36 -18.65 7.10 5.59
C THR A 36 -18.41 5.86 4.74
N PHE A 37 -17.19 5.72 4.21
CA PHE A 37 -16.75 4.49 3.57
C PHE A 37 -16.42 3.49 4.69
N ASP A 38 -17.43 2.79 5.21
CA ASP A 38 -17.24 1.66 6.12
C ASP A 38 -16.86 0.42 5.29
N THR A 39 -15.66 0.42 4.73
CA THR A 39 -15.15 -0.73 4.00
C THR A 39 -13.90 -1.23 4.70
N ASP A 40 -14.11 -2.16 5.63
CA ASP A 40 -13.08 -3.06 6.19
C ASP A 40 -12.33 -3.85 5.07
N GLY A 41 -12.85 -3.81 3.84
CA GLY A 41 -12.21 -4.34 2.63
C GLY A 41 -11.40 -3.32 1.79
N ALA A 42 -11.13 -2.11 2.30
CA ALA A 42 -10.24 -1.14 1.64
C ALA A 42 -8.76 -1.39 1.94
N VAL A 43 -8.45 -2.27 2.90
CA VAL A 43 -7.08 -2.66 3.23
C VAL A 43 -6.57 -3.67 2.20
N GLN A 44 -5.48 -3.31 1.53
CA GLN A 44 -4.75 -4.12 0.59
C GLN A 44 -3.47 -4.63 1.24
N GLU A 45 -3.00 -5.80 0.82
CA GLU A 45 -1.77 -6.40 1.35
C GLU A 45 -0.75 -6.57 0.23
N LEU A 46 0.45 -6.05 0.48
CA LEU A 46 1.63 -6.35 -0.32
C LEU A 46 2.49 -7.37 0.43
N VAL A 47 2.66 -8.55 -0.17
CA VAL A 47 3.48 -9.63 0.40
C VAL A 47 4.80 -9.71 -0.35
N ILE A 48 5.89 -9.66 0.40
CA ILE A 48 7.27 -9.71 -0.11
C ILE A 48 7.99 -10.87 0.55
N ASP A 49 8.30 -11.90 -0.24
CA ASP A 49 9.13 -13.01 0.21
C ASP A 49 10.57 -12.76 -0.22
N PHE A 50 11.51 -12.84 0.71
CA PHE A 50 12.94 -12.64 0.42
C PHE A 50 13.81 -13.59 1.24
N ASP A 51 15.01 -13.85 0.73
CA ASP A 51 16.02 -14.68 1.35
C ASP A 51 17.38 -13.97 1.40
N GLY A 52 18.38 -14.64 1.99
CA GLY A 52 19.74 -14.11 2.07
C GLY A 52 20.38 -13.82 0.71
N THR A 53 19.94 -14.48 -0.36
CA THR A 53 20.45 -14.22 -1.73
C THR A 53 19.91 -12.91 -2.30
N VAL A 54 18.59 -12.68 -2.17
CA VAL A 54 17.92 -11.43 -2.58
C VAL A 54 18.49 -10.24 -1.82
N LEU A 55 18.72 -10.43 -0.52
CA LEU A 55 19.31 -9.42 0.36
C LEU A 55 20.76 -9.11 -0.04
N GLY A 56 21.54 -10.13 -0.41
CA GLY A 56 22.93 -9.98 -0.83
C GLY A 56 23.09 -9.32 -2.20
N SER A 57 22.13 -9.52 -3.11
CA SER A 57 22.10 -8.83 -4.40
C SER A 57 21.42 -7.45 -4.35
N ALA A 58 20.73 -7.12 -3.25
CA ALA A 58 19.87 -5.93 -3.12
C ALA A 58 18.91 -5.77 -4.31
N ALA A 59 18.40 -6.88 -4.83
CA ALA A 59 17.63 -6.92 -6.06
C ALA A 59 16.70 -8.12 -6.07
N TYR A 60 15.45 -7.90 -6.46
CA TYR A 60 14.48 -8.98 -6.66
C TYR A 60 14.82 -9.77 -7.92
N PRO A 61 14.65 -11.11 -7.91
CA PRO A 61 14.92 -11.95 -9.07
C PRO A 61 13.89 -11.76 -10.20
N LEU A 62 12.71 -11.25 -9.86
CA LEU A 62 11.60 -10.94 -10.76
C LEU A 62 11.27 -9.44 -10.70
N LEU A 63 10.12 -9.06 -11.25
CA LEU A 63 9.63 -7.69 -11.16
C LEU A 63 9.58 -7.23 -9.71
N ALA A 64 10.20 -6.08 -9.43
CA ALA A 64 10.18 -5.48 -8.11
C ALA A 64 8.73 -5.14 -7.70
N PRO A 65 8.35 -5.37 -6.43
CA PRO A 65 7.02 -5.03 -5.95
C PRO A 65 6.78 -3.51 -6.01
N LYS A 66 5.51 -3.12 -6.15
CA LYS A 66 5.12 -1.71 -6.26
C LYS A 66 3.97 -1.38 -5.32
N LEU A 67 4.02 -0.21 -4.72
CA LEU A 67 2.93 0.42 -4.00
C LEU A 67 2.31 1.51 -4.89
N PRO A 68 0.99 1.50 -5.13
CA PRO A 68 0.35 2.49 -5.97
C PRO A 68 0.37 3.89 -5.32
N ALA A 69 0.23 4.93 -6.15
CA ALA A 69 0.04 6.30 -5.66
C ALA A 69 -1.23 6.37 -4.78
N GLY A 70 -1.19 7.20 -3.74
CA GLY A 70 -2.28 7.31 -2.76
C GLY A 70 -2.28 6.24 -1.67
N SER A 71 -1.36 5.27 -1.69
CA SER A 71 -1.25 4.26 -0.64
C SER A 71 -0.79 4.88 0.68
N ILE A 72 -1.47 4.55 1.77
CA ILE A 72 -1.08 4.85 3.15
C ILE A 72 -0.81 3.51 3.83
N VAL A 73 0.43 3.30 4.28
CA VAL A 73 0.81 2.08 5.01
C VAL A 73 0.28 2.16 6.44
N GLU A 74 -0.46 1.14 6.85
CA GLU A 74 -1.07 1.05 8.19
C GLU A 74 -0.31 0.10 9.10
N ASP A 75 -0.05 -1.12 8.63
CA ASP A 75 0.66 -2.15 9.40
C ASP A 75 1.79 -2.77 8.58
N VAL A 76 2.86 -3.18 9.26
CA VAL A 76 3.93 -3.98 8.67
C VAL A 76 4.29 -5.14 9.58
N TYR A 77 4.15 -6.35 9.06
CA TYR A 77 4.49 -7.59 9.77
C TYR A 77 5.65 -8.30 9.10
N LEU A 78 6.63 -8.70 9.90
CA LEU A 78 7.75 -9.53 9.51
C LEU A 78 7.54 -10.96 10.03
N TYR A 79 7.65 -11.93 9.14
CA TYR A 79 7.62 -13.35 9.41
C TYR A 79 9.01 -13.92 9.09
N VAL A 80 9.77 -14.29 10.11
CA VAL A 80 11.10 -14.92 9.92
C VAL A 80 10.95 -16.42 10.04
N ASP A 81 11.14 -17.13 8.93
CA ASP A 81 11.10 -18.60 8.86
C ASP A 81 12.48 -19.22 9.09
N GLU A 82 13.52 -18.56 8.61
CA GLU A 82 14.92 -18.94 8.79
C GLU A 82 15.73 -17.69 9.16
N VAL A 83 16.57 -17.81 10.19
CA VAL A 83 17.36 -16.67 10.70
C VAL A 83 18.40 -16.20 9.70
N PHE A 84 18.56 -14.88 9.58
CA PHE A 84 19.58 -14.29 8.73
C PHE A 84 20.95 -14.23 9.42
N VAL A 85 22.01 -14.55 8.69
CA VAL A 85 23.39 -14.35 9.18
C VAL A 85 23.91 -13.03 8.63
N LEU A 86 23.70 -11.96 9.39
CA LEU A 86 24.16 -10.61 9.08
C LEU A 86 25.48 -10.28 9.81
N GLY A 87 26.45 -9.71 9.09
CA GLY A 87 27.73 -9.23 9.61
C GLY A 87 27.91 -7.72 9.43
N GLY A 88 28.93 -7.15 10.06
CA GLY A 88 29.21 -5.71 10.07
C GLY A 88 28.91 -5.05 11.42
N THR A 89 29.03 -3.71 11.49
CA THR A 89 28.63 -2.95 12.69
C THR A 89 27.20 -2.46 12.51
N THR A 90 26.32 -2.88 13.42
CA THR A 90 24.87 -2.61 13.41
C THR A 90 24.20 -2.87 12.06
N PRO A 91 24.35 -4.09 11.48
CA PRO A 91 23.69 -4.38 10.22
C PRO A 91 22.17 -4.39 10.39
N ALA A 92 21.46 -3.83 9.42
CA ALA A 92 20.00 -3.90 9.38
C ALA A 92 19.54 -4.14 7.94
N ILE A 93 18.31 -4.63 7.81
CA ILE A 93 17.64 -4.82 6.53
C ILE A 93 16.66 -3.67 6.37
N GLU A 94 16.77 -2.94 5.28
CA GLU A 94 15.90 -1.83 4.94
C GLU A 94 14.98 -2.26 3.81
N ILE A 95 13.68 -2.05 4.00
CA ILE A 95 12.69 -2.23 2.94
C ILE A 95 11.95 -0.92 2.80
N GLY A 96 11.95 -0.36 1.59
CA GLY A 96 11.44 0.97 1.37
C GLY A 96 11.39 1.34 -0.10
N THR A 97 11.25 2.62 -0.39
CA THR A 97 11.34 3.16 -1.75
C THR A 97 12.73 2.87 -2.33
N GLU A 98 12.76 2.22 -3.49
CA GLU A 98 14.00 1.85 -4.18
C GLU A 98 14.97 3.04 -4.30
N GLY A 99 16.21 2.83 -3.87
CA GLY A 99 17.28 3.85 -3.86
C GLY A 99 17.22 4.84 -2.69
N SER A 100 16.24 4.72 -1.78
CA SER A 100 16.13 5.54 -0.58
C SER A 100 15.54 4.77 0.63
N GLU A 101 15.74 3.46 0.66
CA GLU A 101 15.11 2.50 1.58
C GLU A 101 15.32 2.88 3.05
N VAL A 102 16.54 3.33 3.40
CA VAL A 102 16.94 3.76 4.75
C VAL A 102 16.08 4.93 5.27
N THR A 103 15.57 5.75 4.36
CA THR A 103 14.87 7.00 4.71
C THR A 103 13.38 7.00 4.41
N ASN A 104 12.92 6.10 3.55
CA ASN A 104 11.54 6.04 3.06
C ASN A 104 11.07 4.59 3.07
N GLY A 105 10.75 4.06 4.23
CA GLY A 105 10.50 2.63 4.40
C GLY A 105 10.43 2.25 5.87
N PHE A 106 10.93 1.06 6.20
CA PHE A 106 11.09 0.61 7.56
C PHE A 106 12.35 -0.24 7.72
N THR A 107 12.90 -0.20 8.93
CA THR A 107 14.14 -0.91 9.29
C THR A 107 13.82 -2.18 10.07
N ILE A 108 14.35 -3.31 9.61
CA ILE A 108 14.40 -4.57 10.35
C ILE A 108 15.78 -4.68 10.99
N THR A 109 15.82 -4.62 12.31
CA THR A 109 17.07 -4.73 13.08
C THR A 109 17.68 -6.12 12.96
N GLN A 110 19.00 -6.22 13.17
CA GLN A 110 19.70 -7.51 13.25
C GLN A 110 19.02 -8.48 14.21
N ALA A 111 18.62 -8.00 15.39
CA ALA A 111 17.99 -8.83 16.41
C ALA A 111 16.64 -9.40 15.95
N GLN A 112 15.86 -8.63 15.18
CA GLN A 112 14.61 -9.12 14.58
C GLN A 112 14.89 -10.13 13.48
N ALA A 113 15.85 -9.87 12.58
CA ALA A 113 16.21 -10.77 11.49
C ALA A 113 16.84 -12.10 11.96
N GLN A 114 17.41 -12.11 13.18
CA GLN A 114 18.02 -13.30 13.80
C GLN A 114 17.09 -14.06 14.74
N ALA A 115 15.81 -13.69 14.81
CA ALA A 115 14.83 -14.34 15.66
C ALA A 115 13.65 -14.87 14.85
N VAL A 116 13.50 -16.20 14.79
CA VAL A 116 12.35 -16.87 14.15
C VAL A 116 11.04 -16.41 14.77
N GLY A 117 10.03 -16.25 13.93
CA GLY A 117 8.66 -15.91 14.33
C GLY A 117 8.18 -14.59 13.74
N ILE A 118 7.05 -14.12 14.27
CA ILE A 118 6.34 -12.94 13.79
C ILE A 118 6.76 -11.72 14.61
N LYS A 119 7.02 -10.60 13.94
CA LYS A 119 7.32 -9.30 14.54
C LYS A 119 6.44 -8.24 13.88
N ASP A 120 5.82 -7.41 14.70
CA ASP A 120 5.25 -6.15 14.24
C ASP A 120 6.38 -5.12 14.15
N VAL A 121 6.59 -4.58 12.94
CA VAL A 121 7.61 -3.56 12.65
C VAL A 121 6.98 -2.25 12.18
N THR A 122 5.67 -2.07 12.39
CA THR A 122 4.92 -0.88 12.01
C THR A 122 5.51 0.39 12.62
N SER A 123 5.96 0.32 13.88
CA SER A 123 6.59 1.47 14.54
C SER A 123 7.95 1.87 13.95
N ALA A 124 8.52 1.06 13.05
CA ALA A 124 9.77 1.34 12.36
C ALA A 124 9.55 2.06 11.01
N LEU A 125 8.30 2.33 10.62
CA LEU A 125 7.99 3.14 9.44
C LEU A 125 8.62 4.53 9.53
N SER A 126 9.10 5.02 8.39
CA SER A 126 9.85 6.26 8.27
C SER A 126 9.63 6.95 6.92
N GLY A 127 9.87 8.26 6.89
CA GLY A 127 9.83 9.08 5.68
C GLY A 127 8.48 9.10 4.98
N THR A 128 8.49 8.92 3.66
CA THR A 128 7.26 9.00 2.86
C THR A 128 6.26 7.88 3.17
N TRP A 129 6.69 6.78 3.79
CA TRP A 129 5.82 5.65 4.11
C TRP A 129 4.99 5.86 5.39
N THR A 130 5.27 6.91 6.18
CA THR A 130 4.41 7.31 7.31
C THR A 130 3.24 8.19 6.88
N ALA A 131 3.13 8.47 5.58
CA ALA A 131 2.08 9.30 4.98
C ALA A 131 1.59 8.66 3.67
N GLY A 132 0.63 9.32 3.00
CA GLY A 132 0.18 8.87 1.68
C GLY A 132 1.24 9.08 0.61
N LEU A 133 1.52 8.03 -0.17
CA LEU A 133 2.48 8.09 -1.27
C LEU A 133 2.00 9.03 -2.38
N ALA A 134 2.82 10.02 -2.75
CA ALA A 134 2.47 10.99 -3.79
C ALA A 134 2.50 10.40 -5.22
N ALA A 135 3.23 9.31 -5.42
CA ALA A 135 3.39 8.63 -6.70
C ALA A 135 3.54 7.11 -6.48
N GLU A 136 3.36 6.33 -7.55
CA GLU A 136 3.68 4.91 -7.53
C GLU A 136 5.15 4.73 -7.14
N THR A 137 5.38 3.82 -6.20
CA THR A 137 6.68 3.61 -5.57
C THR A 137 7.11 2.16 -5.78
N THR A 138 8.26 1.95 -6.40
CA THR A 138 8.91 0.62 -6.42
C THR A 138 9.51 0.35 -5.04
N VAL A 139 9.22 -0.81 -4.49
CA VAL A 139 9.79 -1.27 -3.22
C VAL A 139 11.15 -1.89 -3.49
N GLY A 140 12.20 -1.35 -2.88
CA GLY A 140 13.55 -1.86 -2.84
C GLY A 140 13.85 -2.60 -1.53
N ILE A 141 14.98 -3.32 -1.53
CA ILE A 141 15.55 -3.95 -0.34
C ILE A 141 17.05 -3.65 -0.29
N ALA A 142 17.54 -3.23 0.86
CA ALA A 142 18.94 -2.87 1.04
C ALA A 142 19.48 -3.37 2.39
N LEU A 143 20.79 -3.47 2.49
CA LEU A 143 21.51 -3.64 3.75
C LEU A 143 22.06 -2.29 4.21
N SER A 144 21.86 -1.96 5.48
CA SER A 144 22.41 -0.77 6.11
C SER A 144 23.37 -1.12 7.25
N GLY A 145 24.05 -0.11 7.79
CA GLY A 145 25.10 -0.25 8.80
C GLY A 145 26.51 -0.01 8.24
N THR A 146 27.53 -0.21 9.08
CA THR A 146 28.92 -0.09 8.62
C THR A 146 29.40 -1.43 8.08
N THR A 147 29.74 -1.46 6.79
CA THR A 147 30.18 -2.66 6.05
C THR A 147 29.28 -3.87 6.28
N PRO A 148 27.96 -3.75 6.01
CA PRO A 148 27.06 -4.85 6.25
C PRO A 148 27.34 -6.00 5.28
N THR A 149 27.24 -7.22 5.78
CA THR A 149 27.33 -8.43 4.96
C THR A 149 26.17 -9.35 5.28
N THR A 150 25.77 -10.16 4.30
CA THR A 150 24.84 -11.26 4.49
C THR A 150 25.41 -12.52 3.88
N THR A 151 24.94 -13.67 4.34
CA THR A 151 25.16 -14.96 3.66
C THR A 151 23.92 -15.32 2.84
N THR A 152 23.92 -16.49 2.22
CA THR A 152 22.73 -17.05 1.56
C THR A 152 21.72 -17.64 2.55
N ALA A 153 22.04 -17.70 3.85
CA ALA A 153 21.14 -18.18 4.88
C ALA A 153 20.12 -17.11 5.27
N GLY A 154 18.92 -17.56 5.65
CA GLY A 154 17.82 -16.71 6.09
C GLY A 154 16.70 -16.60 5.07
N LYS A 155 15.47 -16.58 5.58
CA LYS A 155 14.22 -16.50 4.82
C LYS A 155 13.19 -15.75 5.64
N ALA A 156 12.58 -14.76 5.04
CA ALA A 156 11.49 -14.03 5.65
C ALA A 156 10.44 -13.61 4.62
N ARG A 157 9.24 -13.41 5.15
CA ARG A 157 8.12 -12.77 4.50
C ARG A 157 7.82 -11.47 5.20
N VAL A 158 7.62 -10.42 4.43
CA VAL A 158 7.08 -9.15 4.90
C VAL A 158 5.67 -9.00 4.33
N VAL A 159 4.74 -8.58 5.19
CA VAL A 159 3.37 -8.23 4.80
C VAL A 159 3.16 -6.77 5.15
N ILE A 160 2.97 -5.94 4.14
CA ILE A 160 2.66 -4.52 4.26
C ILE A 160 1.16 -4.35 4.00
N ARG A 161 0.43 -3.90 5.00
CA ARG A 161 -1.00 -3.57 4.88
C ARG A 161 -1.13 -2.08 4.60
N TYR A 162 -1.87 -1.72 3.56
CA TYR A 162 -2.04 -0.33 3.17
C TYR A 162 -3.45 -0.08 2.67
N VAL A 163 -3.91 1.16 2.79
CA VAL A 163 -5.17 1.61 2.19
C VAL A 163 -4.86 2.50 0.99
N SER A 164 -5.61 2.34 -0.09
CA SER A 164 -5.53 3.23 -1.25
C SER A 164 -6.61 4.30 -1.11
N VAL A 165 -6.21 5.57 -1.14
CA VAL A 165 -7.11 6.74 -1.08
C VAL A 165 -7.29 7.35 -2.47
#